data_AF-A0A2G7HKU4-F1
#
_entry.id   AF-A0A2G7HKU4-F1
#
_cell.length_a   1.000
_cell.length_b   1.000
_cell.length_c   1.000
_cell.angle_alpha   90.00
_cell.angle_beta   90.00
_cell.angle_gamma   90.00
#
_symmetry.space_group_name_H-M   'P 1'
#
loop_
_entity.id
_entity.type
_entity.pdbx_description
1 polymer ?
#
loop_
_entity_poly.entity_id
_entity_poly.type
_entity_poly.pdbx_seq_one_letter_code
_entity_poly.pdbx_strand_id
1 'polypeptide(L)'
;MNFLHEYTKDGLHLPGFHWHPDHKTTCIINIHGILDHILENYIAEDLGKTCIENGYGFLFGHNRGYGTINDISTNIVDKNGDIQTKRFGTTFDVFEDCVYDIQLWIDTAKKLGYKNIILMGHSMGCNKVIYYLSKHKVKELKGVILVSPPDFAGMEKVDPNYKNMLNEAENNIANGHPEKLLSSLVWGFLHLSSGAFCNFFKNENLSETLPIIENPQVFKQLSNINVPILATMGSNDNIIIGSAKEYLQLLKSKATGCTNFSYKIINGADHRYMNKGIDLANEIIDWAEKIKSK
;
A
#
# COMPACT_ATOMS: atom_id res chain seq x y z
N MET A 1 5.36 9.44 -19.91
CA MET A 1 4.42 8.78 -18.98
C MET A 1 3.29 8.21 -19.81
N ASN A 2 2.95 6.94 -19.60
CA ASN A 2 1.86 6.26 -20.28
C ASN A 2 0.75 5.93 -19.30
N PHE A 3 -0.48 6.17 -19.72
CA PHE A 3 -1.66 5.70 -19.00
C PHE A 3 -1.95 4.25 -19.38
N LEU A 4 -2.21 3.42 -18.37
CA LEU A 4 -2.42 1.98 -18.49
C LEU A 4 -3.78 1.59 -17.93
N HIS A 5 -4.30 0.51 -18.48
CA HIS A 5 -5.57 -0.09 -18.16
C HIS A 5 -5.41 -1.60 -18.28
N GLU A 6 -5.48 -2.30 -17.16
CA GLU A 6 -5.25 -3.74 -17.11
C GLU A 6 -6.30 -4.40 -16.21
N TYR A 7 -6.55 -5.69 -16.45
CA TYR A 7 -7.53 -6.46 -15.69
C TYR A 7 -6.83 -7.26 -14.59
N THR A 8 -7.31 -7.13 -13.36
CA THR A 8 -6.98 -8.08 -12.30
C THR A 8 -7.46 -9.47 -12.68
N LYS A 9 -6.89 -10.51 -12.06
CA LYS A 9 -7.27 -11.90 -12.33
C LYS A 9 -8.75 -12.20 -11.99
N ASP A 10 -9.30 -11.48 -11.01
CA ASP A 10 -10.72 -11.54 -10.63
C ASP A 10 -11.62 -10.59 -11.44
N GLY A 11 -11.07 -9.94 -12.47
CA GLY A 11 -11.84 -9.28 -13.53
C GLY A 11 -12.13 -7.80 -13.31
N LEU A 12 -11.42 -7.10 -12.43
CA LEU A 12 -11.55 -5.64 -12.25
C LEU A 12 -10.61 -4.89 -13.19
N HIS A 13 -11.13 -3.85 -13.85
CA HIS A 13 -10.37 -3.02 -14.77
C HIS A 13 -9.75 -1.83 -14.03
N LEU A 14 -8.45 -1.93 -13.68
CA LEU A 14 -7.78 -0.91 -12.88
C LEU A 14 -6.90 0.01 -13.73
N PRO A 15 -6.93 1.32 -13.47
CA PRO A 15 -6.03 2.28 -14.10
C PRO A 15 -4.64 2.29 -13.45
N GLY A 16 -3.61 2.61 -14.23
CA GLY A 16 -2.25 2.78 -13.74
C GLY A 16 -1.45 3.74 -14.59
N PHE A 17 -0.32 4.23 -14.05
CA PHE A 17 0.53 5.20 -14.74
C PHE A 17 1.97 4.71 -14.76
N HIS A 18 2.60 4.79 -15.92
CA HIS A 18 3.94 4.29 -16.14
C HIS A 18 4.89 5.38 -16.62
N TRP A 19 5.91 5.66 -15.83
CA TRP A 19 7.07 6.42 -16.26
C TRP A 19 8.14 5.43 -16.71
N HIS A 20 8.51 5.51 -17.98
CA HIS A 20 9.41 4.56 -18.60
C HIS A 20 10.77 5.22 -18.92
N PRO A 21 11.89 4.62 -18.51
CA PRO A 21 13.20 4.94 -19.06
C PRO A 21 13.37 4.24 -20.41
N ASP A 22 14.43 4.59 -21.15
CA ASP A 22 14.79 3.93 -22.41
C ASP A 22 15.18 2.46 -22.17
N HIS A 23 15.85 2.16 -21.05
CA HIS A 23 16.31 0.82 -20.69
C HIS A 23 15.47 0.22 -19.56
N LYS A 24 14.69 -0.82 -19.87
CA LYS A 24 13.75 -1.45 -18.93
C LYS A 24 14.41 -2.59 -18.13
N THR A 25 15.22 -2.23 -17.14
CA THR A 25 15.87 -3.23 -16.26
C THR A 25 15.08 -3.46 -14.98
N THR A 26 14.90 -2.41 -14.18
CA THR A 26 14.21 -2.47 -12.88
C THR A 26 13.00 -1.53 -12.88
N CYS A 27 11.87 -2.01 -12.38
CA CYS A 27 10.67 -1.20 -12.14
C CYS A 27 10.40 -1.10 -10.65
N ILE A 28 10.15 0.12 -10.17
CA ILE A 28 9.58 0.40 -8.86
C ILE A 28 8.06 0.46 -9.05
N ILE A 29 7.32 -0.36 -8.31
CA ILE A 29 5.86 -0.42 -8.37
C ILE A 29 5.32 0.16 -7.06
N ASN A 30 4.65 1.30 -7.14
CA ASN A 30 4.01 1.95 -6.01
C ASN A 30 2.59 1.43 -5.80
N ILE A 31 2.32 1.00 -4.56
CA ILE A 31 1.01 0.61 -4.03
C ILE A 31 0.61 1.65 -3.00
N HIS A 32 -0.44 2.41 -3.32
CA HIS A 32 -0.90 3.51 -2.49
C HIS A 32 -1.72 3.06 -1.26
N GLY A 33 -1.88 3.96 -0.29
CA GLY A 33 -2.68 3.76 0.91
C GLY A 33 -4.17 4.04 0.73
N ILE A 34 -4.88 4.20 1.85
CA ILE A 34 -6.31 4.55 1.86
C ILE A 34 -6.56 5.92 1.22
N LEU A 35 -7.72 6.06 0.58
CA LEU A 35 -8.23 7.27 -0.10
C LEU A 35 -7.35 7.78 -1.25
N ASP A 36 -6.13 7.28 -1.40
CA ASP A 36 -5.16 7.79 -2.35
C ASP A 36 -5.48 7.32 -3.77
N HIS A 37 -5.06 8.14 -4.73
CA HIS A 37 -5.11 7.88 -6.15
C HIS A 37 -4.24 8.89 -6.87
N ILE A 38 -3.83 8.57 -8.09
CA ILE A 38 -2.91 9.38 -8.88
C ILE A 38 -3.27 10.88 -8.97
N LEU A 39 -4.56 11.22 -9.05
CA LEU A 39 -5.00 12.62 -9.20
C LEU A 39 -4.79 13.46 -7.93
N GLU A 40 -4.71 12.81 -6.75
CA GLU A 40 -4.48 13.48 -5.46
C GLU A 40 -3.11 13.12 -4.86
N ASN A 41 -2.31 12.32 -5.56
CA ASN A 41 -0.96 11.97 -5.16
C ASN A 41 0.05 12.98 -5.71
N TYR A 42 0.28 14.04 -4.96
CA TYR A 42 1.14 15.16 -5.37
C TYR A 42 2.63 14.83 -5.49
N ILE A 43 3.07 13.64 -5.05
CA ILE A 43 4.47 13.22 -5.12
C ILE A 43 4.72 12.17 -6.21
N ALA A 44 3.67 11.61 -6.82
CA ALA A 44 3.81 10.54 -7.82
C ALA A 44 4.58 11.01 -9.06
N GLU A 45 4.38 12.26 -9.48
CA GLU A 45 5.10 12.83 -10.62
C GLU A 45 6.58 13.06 -10.30
N ASP A 46 6.91 13.57 -9.11
CA ASP A 46 8.30 13.73 -8.65
C ASP A 46 9.00 12.37 -8.61
N LEU A 47 8.38 11.37 -7.96
CA LEU A 47 8.89 10.00 -7.90
C LEU A 47 9.10 9.44 -9.31
N GLY A 48 8.10 9.58 -10.19
CA GLY A 48 8.15 9.08 -11.55
C GLY A 48 9.27 9.70 -12.38
N LYS A 49 9.43 11.03 -12.33
CA LYS A 49 10.49 11.76 -13.03
C LYS A 49 11.88 11.40 -12.52
N THR A 50 12.09 11.45 -11.20
CA THR A 50 13.39 11.11 -10.60
C THR A 50 13.75 9.64 -10.88
N CYS A 51 12.78 8.71 -10.89
CA CYS A 51 13.03 7.32 -11.27
C CYS A 51 13.56 7.19 -12.70
N ILE A 52 12.91 7.81 -13.68
CA ILE A 52 13.33 7.67 -15.09
C ILE A 52 14.66 8.36 -15.37
N GLU A 53 14.94 9.50 -14.72
CA GLU A 53 16.24 10.18 -14.80
C GLU A 53 17.40 9.29 -14.34
N ASN A 54 17.11 8.35 -13.44
CA ASN A 54 18.08 7.39 -12.91
C ASN A 54 17.95 5.99 -13.54
N GLY A 55 17.20 5.85 -14.63
CA GLY A 55 17.08 4.59 -15.39
C GLY A 55 16.15 3.53 -14.77
N TYR A 56 15.29 3.92 -13.84
CA TYR A 56 14.25 3.05 -13.25
C TYR A 56 12.89 3.29 -13.92
N GLY A 57 12.17 2.20 -14.17
CA GLY A 57 10.73 2.29 -14.39
C GLY A 57 10.01 2.67 -13.11
N PHE A 58 8.95 3.46 -13.20
CA PHE A 58 8.05 3.72 -12.08
C PHE A 58 6.62 3.46 -12.51
N LEU A 59 5.94 2.55 -11.80
CA LEU A 59 4.54 2.24 -11.97
C LEU A 59 3.76 2.72 -10.76
N PHE A 60 2.84 3.66 -10.95
CA PHE A 60 1.80 3.95 -9.98
C PHE A 60 0.57 3.12 -10.34
N GLY A 61 0.37 2.02 -9.60
CA GLY A 61 -0.77 1.15 -9.80
C GLY A 61 -1.91 1.49 -8.84
N HIS A 62 -3.12 1.73 -9.36
CA HIS A 62 -4.29 1.82 -8.46
C HIS A 62 -4.60 0.43 -7.90
N ASN A 63 -5.00 0.36 -6.64
CA ASN A 63 -5.64 -0.81 -6.06
C ASN A 63 -7.15 -0.53 -5.92
N ARG A 64 -7.99 -1.57 -5.84
CA ARG A 64 -9.47 -1.41 -5.82
C ARG A 64 -10.00 -0.50 -4.71
N GLY A 65 -9.22 -0.29 -3.65
CA GLY A 65 -9.51 0.64 -2.57
C GLY A 65 -9.16 2.11 -2.84
N TYR A 66 -8.78 2.50 -4.06
CA TYR A 66 -8.46 3.90 -4.41
C TYR A 66 -9.64 4.84 -4.15
N GLY A 67 -9.37 6.08 -3.73
CA GLY A 67 -10.41 7.06 -3.39
C GLY A 67 -11.39 6.63 -2.29
N THR A 68 -12.45 7.41 -2.09
CA THR A 68 -13.47 7.12 -1.08
C THR A 68 -14.43 6.03 -1.54
N ILE A 69 -15.16 6.28 -2.64
CA ILE A 69 -16.11 5.36 -3.28
C ILE A 69 -15.90 5.45 -4.79
N ASN A 70 -15.72 4.31 -5.44
CA ASN A 70 -15.50 4.24 -6.89
C ASN A 70 -16.24 3.06 -7.50
N ASP A 71 -16.83 3.26 -8.68
CA ASP A 71 -17.42 2.17 -9.46
C ASP A 71 -16.40 1.72 -10.52
N ILE A 72 -15.91 0.50 -10.40
CA ILE A 72 -14.86 -0.06 -11.25
C ILE A 72 -15.51 -0.99 -12.28
N SER A 73 -15.17 -0.79 -13.55
CA SER A 73 -15.62 -1.67 -14.63
C SER A 73 -15.06 -3.08 -14.47
N THR A 74 -15.84 -4.09 -14.82
CA THR A 74 -15.43 -5.49 -14.81
C THR A 74 -15.21 -6.02 -16.22
N ASN A 75 -14.69 -7.24 -16.35
CA ASN A 75 -14.63 -7.96 -17.63
C ASN A 75 -15.95 -8.64 -18.03
N ILE A 76 -17.03 -8.43 -17.27
CA ILE A 76 -18.34 -9.02 -17.52
C ILE A 76 -19.19 -8.04 -18.33
N VAL A 77 -19.73 -8.53 -19.44
CA VAL A 77 -20.69 -7.81 -20.28
C VAL A 77 -22.05 -8.45 -20.11
N ASP A 78 -23.07 -7.64 -19.86
CA ASP A 78 -24.43 -8.13 -19.68
C ASP A 78 -25.10 -8.50 -21.01
N LYS A 79 -26.35 -8.99 -20.94
CA LYS A 79 -27.13 -9.40 -22.11
C LYS A 79 -27.44 -8.27 -23.09
N ASN A 80 -27.34 -7.01 -22.67
CA ASN A 80 -27.59 -5.83 -23.47
C ASN A 80 -26.31 -5.26 -24.11
N GLY A 81 -25.14 -5.80 -23.74
CA GLY A 81 -23.84 -5.33 -24.22
C GLY A 81 -23.17 -4.31 -23.30
N ASP A 82 -23.74 -4.04 -22.12
CA ASP A 82 -23.20 -3.08 -21.16
C ASP A 82 -22.17 -3.74 -20.24
N ILE A 83 -21.06 -3.03 -19.95
CA ILE A 83 -20.04 -3.50 -19.03
C ILE A 83 -20.56 -3.38 -17.59
N GLN A 84 -20.57 -4.48 -16.86
CA GLN A 84 -20.91 -4.47 -15.44
C GLN A 84 -19.86 -3.69 -14.64
N THR A 85 -20.31 -2.86 -13.72
CA THR A 85 -19.45 -2.21 -12.71
C THR A 85 -19.66 -2.82 -11.33
N LYS A 86 -18.64 -2.71 -10.48
CA LYS A 86 -18.69 -3.06 -9.06
C LYS A 86 -18.22 -1.88 -8.23
N ARG A 87 -18.90 -1.63 -7.12
CA ARG A 87 -18.56 -0.56 -6.19
C ARG A 87 -17.43 -0.99 -5.26
N PHE A 88 -16.40 -0.16 -5.20
CA PHE A 88 -15.25 -0.27 -4.32
C PHE A 88 -14.86 1.14 -3.82
N GLY A 89 -13.58 1.40 -3.62
CA GLY A 89 -13.05 2.51 -2.85
C GLY A 89 -12.78 2.10 -1.40
N THR A 90 -12.00 2.91 -0.68
CA THR A 90 -11.60 2.61 0.70
C THR A 90 -12.79 2.29 1.60
N THR A 91 -13.93 2.95 1.37
CA THR A 91 -15.16 2.74 2.16
C THR A 91 -15.67 1.30 2.14
N PHE A 92 -15.38 0.55 1.08
CA PHE A 92 -15.87 -0.82 0.86
C PHE A 92 -14.73 -1.82 0.64
N ASP A 93 -13.49 -1.43 0.92
CA ASP A 93 -12.31 -2.24 0.61
C ASP A 93 -12.23 -3.48 1.51
N VAL A 94 -11.76 -4.58 0.92
CA VAL A 94 -11.46 -5.83 1.60
C VAL A 94 -9.95 -6.00 1.51
N PHE A 95 -9.27 -5.92 2.66
CA PHE A 95 -7.82 -5.87 2.73
C PHE A 95 -7.14 -7.00 1.95
N GLU A 96 -7.62 -8.24 2.10
CA GLU A 96 -6.99 -9.40 1.45
C GLU A 96 -7.05 -9.38 -0.07
N ASP A 97 -8.04 -8.70 -0.64
CA ASP A 97 -8.21 -8.61 -2.09
C ASP A 97 -7.08 -7.80 -2.77
N CYS A 98 -6.28 -7.07 -1.98
CA CYS A 98 -5.09 -6.37 -2.48
C CYS A 98 -4.11 -7.31 -3.21
N VAL A 99 -4.18 -8.63 -2.97
CA VAL A 99 -3.32 -9.60 -3.65
C VAL A 99 -3.53 -9.63 -5.15
N TYR A 100 -4.77 -9.44 -5.61
CA TYR A 100 -5.08 -9.40 -7.04
C TYR A 100 -4.53 -8.14 -7.69
N ASP A 101 -4.59 -7.02 -6.97
CA ASP A 101 -4.17 -5.71 -7.46
C ASP A 101 -2.64 -5.61 -7.53
N ILE A 102 -1.94 -6.14 -6.52
CA ILE A 102 -0.47 -6.17 -6.53
C ILE A 102 0.04 -7.12 -7.62
N GLN A 103 -0.58 -8.30 -7.76
CA GLN A 103 -0.23 -9.26 -8.81
C GLN A 103 -0.44 -8.66 -10.21
N LEU A 104 -1.52 -7.90 -10.43
CA LEU A 104 -1.77 -7.18 -11.67
C LEU A 104 -0.58 -6.29 -12.07
N TRP A 105 -0.08 -5.46 -11.15
CA TRP A 105 0.98 -4.52 -11.47
C TRP A 105 2.35 -5.19 -11.62
N ILE A 106 2.60 -6.29 -10.91
CA ILE A 106 3.77 -7.16 -11.12
C ILE A 106 3.74 -7.75 -12.53
N ASP A 107 2.62 -8.33 -12.95
CA ASP A 107 2.49 -8.92 -14.28
C ASP A 107 2.55 -7.86 -15.38
N THR A 108 2.00 -6.67 -15.13
CA THR A 108 2.12 -5.51 -16.01
C THR A 108 3.57 -5.08 -16.18
N ALA A 109 4.37 -4.98 -15.10
CA ALA A 109 5.79 -4.68 -15.20
C ALA A 109 6.54 -5.73 -16.04
N LYS A 110 6.21 -7.02 -15.87
CA LYS A 110 6.80 -8.12 -16.66
C LYS A 110 6.42 -8.02 -18.13
N LYS A 111 5.15 -7.77 -18.44
CA LYS A 111 4.65 -7.55 -19.82
C LYS A 111 5.32 -6.36 -20.49
N LEU A 112 5.63 -5.30 -19.72
CA LEU A 112 6.35 -4.13 -20.21
C LEU A 112 7.84 -4.39 -20.46
N GLY A 113 8.38 -5.53 -20.01
CA GLY A 113 9.75 -6.00 -20.29
C GLY A 113 10.73 -5.87 -19.12
N TYR A 114 10.28 -5.50 -17.92
CA TYR A 114 11.17 -5.37 -16.76
C TYR A 114 11.61 -6.74 -16.23
N LYS A 115 12.90 -6.83 -15.87
CA LYS A 115 13.53 -8.07 -15.36
C LYS A 115 13.58 -8.13 -13.85
N ASN A 116 13.57 -6.96 -13.22
CA ASN A 116 13.66 -6.77 -11.77
C ASN A 116 12.51 -5.89 -11.30
N ILE A 117 11.99 -6.18 -10.12
CA ILE A 117 10.89 -5.45 -9.49
C ILE A 117 11.33 -5.01 -8.10
N ILE A 118 10.99 -3.77 -7.74
CA ILE A 118 10.98 -3.28 -6.37
C ILE A 118 9.53 -2.94 -6.03
N LEU A 119 8.99 -3.52 -4.96
CA LEU A 119 7.65 -3.17 -4.49
C LEU A 119 7.76 -2.05 -3.47
N MET A 120 7.02 -0.97 -3.70
CA MET A 120 6.94 0.19 -2.83
C MET A 120 5.51 0.30 -2.31
N GLY A 121 5.35 0.33 -0.99
CA GLY A 121 4.09 0.65 -0.35
C GLY A 121 4.15 2.04 0.28
N HIS A 122 3.08 2.81 0.20
CA HIS A 122 2.89 4.03 0.99
C HIS A 122 1.72 3.87 1.96
N SER A 123 1.91 4.27 3.22
CA SER A 123 0.88 4.17 4.26
C SER A 123 0.32 2.73 4.33
N MET A 124 -1.00 2.52 4.27
CA MET A 124 -1.63 1.18 4.23
C MET A 124 -1.14 0.30 3.07
N GLY A 125 -0.62 0.90 1.99
CA GLY A 125 0.05 0.18 0.90
C GLY A 125 1.27 -0.62 1.39
N CYS A 126 1.94 -0.18 2.46
CA CYS A 126 2.98 -0.97 3.13
C CYS A 126 2.43 -2.28 3.68
N ASN A 127 1.30 -2.23 4.39
CA ASN A 127 0.63 -3.41 4.96
C ASN A 127 0.19 -4.36 3.84
N LYS A 128 -0.37 -3.82 2.74
CA LYS A 128 -0.75 -4.60 1.54
C LYS A 128 0.48 -5.31 0.92
N VAL A 129 1.61 -4.62 0.77
CA VAL A 129 2.87 -5.21 0.26
C VAL A 129 3.42 -6.30 1.19
N ILE A 130 3.47 -6.04 2.51
CA ILE A 130 3.93 -7.03 3.50
C ILE A 130 3.04 -8.28 3.46
N TYR A 131 1.73 -8.08 3.47
CA TYR A 131 0.75 -9.16 3.40
C TYR A 131 0.91 -9.97 2.12
N TYR A 132 0.99 -9.31 0.95
CA TYR A 132 1.19 -9.97 -0.33
C TYR A 132 2.43 -10.87 -0.33
N LEU A 133 3.58 -10.35 0.12
CA LEU A 133 4.84 -11.09 0.18
C LEU A 133 4.84 -12.19 1.25
N SER A 134 3.98 -12.11 2.26
CA SER A 134 3.78 -13.20 3.22
C SER A 134 3.08 -14.42 2.60
N LYS A 135 2.35 -14.22 1.49
CA LYS A 135 1.57 -15.26 0.80
C LYS A 135 2.16 -15.66 -0.55
N HIS A 136 2.93 -14.78 -1.19
CA HIS A 136 3.41 -14.95 -2.57
C HIS A 136 4.92 -14.83 -2.67
N LYS A 137 5.53 -15.63 -3.55
CA LYS A 137 6.94 -15.48 -3.94
C LYS A 137 7.01 -14.77 -5.28
N VAL A 138 7.79 -13.70 -5.34
CA VAL A 138 8.02 -12.93 -6.58
C VAL A 138 9.47 -13.14 -7.00
N LYS A 139 9.69 -13.91 -8.08
CA LYS A 139 11.03 -14.30 -8.54
C LYS A 139 11.88 -13.08 -8.94
N GLU A 140 11.24 -12.08 -9.52
CA GLU A 140 11.86 -10.86 -10.02
C GLU A 140 12.11 -9.81 -8.93
N LEU A 141 11.66 -10.04 -7.68
CA LEU A 141 11.77 -9.08 -6.59
C LEU A 141 13.23 -8.86 -6.16
N LYS A 142 13.66 -7.61 -6.15
CA LYS A 142 15.01 -7.18 -5.75
C LYS A 142 15.03 -6.34 -4.48
N GLY A 143 13.89 -5.83 -4.05
CA GLY A 143 13.80 -5.04 -2.84
C GLY A 143 12.38 -4.62 -2.51
N VAL A 144 12.20 -4.15 -1.28
CA VAL A 144 10.93 -3.59 -0.78
C VAL A 144 11.18 -2.20 -0.20
N ILE A 145 10.30 -1.26 -0.50
CA ILE A 145 10.30 0.09 0.07
C ILE A 145 9.01 0.25 0.87
N LEU A 146 9.13 0.60 2.15
CA LEU A 146 8.01 0.88 3.05
C LEU A 146 8.02 2.37 3.41
N VAL A 147 7.12 3.15 2.82
CA VAL A 147 7.03 4.60 3.03
C VAL A 147 5.93 4.92 4.04
N SER A 148 6.34 5.48 5.18
CA SER A 148 5.47 5.73 6.34
C SER A 148 4.58 4.53 6.69
N PRO A 149 5.17 3.33 6.94
CA PRO A 149 4.39 2.13 7.28
C PRO A 149 3.65 2.32 8.62
N PRO A 150 2.31 2.15 8.68
CA PRO A 150 1.53 2.24 9.91
C PRO A 150 1.29 0.88 10.59
N ASP A 151 1.13 0.88 11.92
CA ASP A 151 0.36 -0.17 12.59
C ASP A 151 -1.14 0.10 12.40
N PHE A 152 -1.62 -0.13 11.17
CA PHE A 152 -2.93 0.32 10.72
C PHE A 152 -4.08 -0.22 11.59
N ALA A 153 -4.03 -1.50 11.95
CA ALA A 153 -5.06 -2.12 12.77
C ALA A 153 -4.92 -1.74 14.24
N GLY A 154 -3.69 -1.71 14.78
CA GLY A 154 -3.44 -1.34 16.18
C GLY A 154 -3.88 0.08 16.48
N MET A 155 -3.58 1.03 15.58
CA MET A 155 -3.91 2.45 15.76
C MET A 155 -5.39 2.70 16.03
N GLU A 156 -6.28 1.97 15.35
CA GLU A 156 -7.72 2.10 15.59
C GLU A 156 -8.16 1.42 16.89
N LYS A 157 -7.56 0.29 17.26
CA LYS A 157 -7.97 -0.46 18.47
C LYS A 157 -7.75 0.31 19.77
N VAL A 158 -6.90 1.35 19.75
CA VAL A 158 -6.68 2.25 20.89
C VAL A 158 -7.57 3.50 20.86
N ASP A 159 -8.37 3.70 19.82
CA ASP A 159 -9.33 4.79 19.75
C ASP A 159 -10.46 4.60 20.80
N PRO A 160 -10.82 5.64 21.57
CA PRO A 160 -11.88 5.54 22.58
C PRO A 160 -13.24 5.09 22.03
N ASN A 161 -13.54 5.41 20.77
CA ASN A 161 -14.80 5.08 20.11
C ASN A 161 -14.77 3.71 19.39
N TYR A 162 -13.61 3.05 19.33
CA TYR A 162 -13.43 1.75 18.66
C TYR A 162 -14.52 0.74 19.03
N LYS A 163 -14.79 0.57 20.34
CA LYS A 163 -15.79 -0.41 20.81
C LYS A 163 -17.21 -0.09 20.34
N ASN A 164 -17.57 1.19 20.26
CA ASN A 164 -18.90 1.59 19.80
C ASN A 164 -19.05 1.33 18.30
N MET A 165 -18.05 1.73 17.51
CA MET A 165 -18.03 1.49 16.06
C MET A 165 -17.99 0.00 15.74
N LEU A 166 -17.25 -0.80 16.50
CA LEU A 166 -17.20 -2.25 16.38
C LEU A 166 -18.58 -2.87 16.65
N ASN A 167 -19.24 -2.49 17.74
CA ASN A 167 -20.59 -2.98 18.06
C ASN A 167 -21.60 -2.58 16.98
N GLU A 168 -21.53 -1.35 16.46
CA GLU A 168 -22.38 -0.90 15.35
C GLU A 168 -22.13 -1.74 14.09
N ALA A 169 -20.85 -1.93 13.72
CA ALA A 169 -20.46 -2.70 12.55
C ALA A 169 -20.97 -4.14 12.61
N GLU A 170 -20.74 -4.82 13.74
CA GLU A 170 -21.16 -6.19 13.96
C GLU A 170 -22.69 -6.33 13.93
N ASN A 171 -23.42 -5.38 14.52
CA ASN A 171 -24.88 -5.36 14.46
C ASN A 171 -25.39 -5.15 13.03
N ASN A 172 -24.80 -4.24 12.25
CA ASN A 172 -25.18 -4.03 10.86
C ASN A 172 -24.93 -5.31 10.02
N ILE A 173 -23.79 -5.98 10.22
CA ILE A 173 -23.45 -7.24 9.54
C ILE A 173 -24.44 -8.36 9.93
N ALA A 174 -24.72 -8.53 11.22
CA ALA A 174 -25.64 -9.55 11.72
C ALA A 174 -27.07 -9.38 11.17
N ASN A 175 -27.46 -8.15 10.84
CA ASN A 175 -28.74 -7.82 10.21
C ASN A 175 -28.70 -7.86 8.67
N GLY A 176 -27.61 -8.33 8.06
CA GLY A 176 -27.50 -8.45 6.59
C GLY A 176 -27.17 -7.15 5.86
N HIS A 177 -26.58 -6.17 6.57
CA HIS A 177 -26.23 -4.85 6.02
C HIS A 177 -24.73 -4.52 6.14
N PRO A 178 -23.80 -5.35 5.61
CA PRO A 178 -22.37 -5.08 5.70
C PRO A 178 -21.96 -3.77 4.99
N GLU A 179 -22.63 -3.41 3.90
CA GLU A 179 -22.38 -2.18 3.13
C GLU A 179 -22.83 -0.89 3.84
N LYS A 180 -23.53 -1.01 4.97
CA LYS A 180 -24.02 0.16 5.71
C LYS A 180 -22.84 0.92 6.32
N LEU A 181 -22.77 2.21 6.02
CA LEU A 181 -21.78 3.12 6.60
C LEU A 181 -21.98 3.21 8.12
N LEU A 182 -20.87 3.28 8.84
CA LEU A 182 -20.88 3.61 10.26
C LEU A 182 -21.42 5.01 10.49
N SER A 183 -22.06 5.20 11.64
CA SER A 183 -22.54 6.51 12.09
C SER A 183 -21.41 7.49 12.41
N SER A 184 -20.25 6.97 12.79
CA SER A 184 -19.04 7.73 13.13
C SER A 184 -17.97 7.60 12.05
N LEU A 185 -17.16 8.66 11.91
CA LEU A 185 -15.97 8.64 11.05
C LEU A 185 -14.80 7.99 11.78
N VAL A 186 -14.14 7.05 11.13
CA VAL A 186 -12.85 6.51 11.61
C VAL A 186 -11.81 7.62 11.53
N TRP A 187 -11.08 7.84 12.62
CA TRP A 187 -10.09 8.93 12.77
C TRP A 187 -10.62 10.34 12.45
N GLY A 188 -11.94 10.54 12.54
CA GLY A 188 -12.58 11.83 12.31
C GLY A 188 -12.70 12.27 10.84
N PHE A 189 -12.26 11.46 9.86
CA PHE A 189 -12.37 11.81 8.44
C PHE A 189 -12.76 10.64 7.53
N LEU A 190 -12.53 9.39 7.93
CA LEU A 190 -12.67 8.23 7.06
C LEU A 190 -14.06 7.60 7.18
N HIS A 191 -14.79 7.57 6.07
CA HIS A 191 -16.06 6.85 5.96
C HIS A 191 -15.79 5.39 5.62
N LEU A 192 -16.20 4.46 6.50
CA LEU A 192 -16.17 3.03 6.24
C LEU A 192 -17.57 2.42 6.32
N SER A 193 -17.83 1.44 5.45
CA SER A 193 -18.90 0.48 5.66
C SER A 193 -18.60 -0.41 6.88
N SER A 194 -19.63 -1.01 7.44
CA SER A 194 -19.52 -1.94 8.56
C SER A 194 -18.64 -3.16 8.20
N GLY A 195 -18.78 -3.65 6.97
CA GLY A 195 -17.95 -4.71 6.41
C GLY A 195 -16.47 -4.33 6.34
N ALA A 196 -16.16 -3.16 5.76
CA ALA A 196 -14.78 -2.67 5.68
C ALA A 196 -14.17 -2.41 7.06
N PHE A 197 -14.93 -1.81 7.99
CA PHE A 197 -14.47 -1.58 9.37
C PHE A 197 -14.09 -2.90 10.06
N CYS A 198 -14.98 -3.91 10.03
CA CYS A 198 -14.67 -5.21 10.60
C CYS A 198 -13.49 -5.89 9.88
N ASN A 199 -13.43 -5.80 8.54
CA ASN A 199 -12.32 -6.37 7.77
C ASN A 199 -10.99 -5.66 8.02
N PHE A 200 -10.97 -4.37 8.36
CA PHE A 200 -9.71 -3.68 8.66
C PHE A 200 -9.25 -3.98 10.09
N PHE A 201 -10.16 -3.92 11.06
CA PHE A 201 -9.75 -3.85 12.46
C PHE A 201 -9.93 -5.15 13.25
N LYS A 202 -10.66 -6.15 12.72
CA LYS A 202 -10.70 -7.51 13.31
C LYS A 202 -9.82 -8.52 12.59
N ASN A 203 -9.29 -8.14 11.43
CA ASN A 203 -8.61 -9.07 10.55
C ASN A 203 -7.19 -9.35 11.02
N GLU A 204 -6.93 -10.63 11.32
CA GLU A 204 -5.61 -11.09 11.75
C GLU A 204 -4.56 -10.89 10.66
N ASN A 205 -4.92 -11.06 9.38
CA ASN A 205 -3.98 -10.85 8.28
C ASN A 205 -3.42 -9.43 8.25
N LEU A 206 -4.29 -8.42 8.42
CA LEU A 206 -3.87 -7.01 8.49
C LEU A 206 -3.14 -6.73 9.81
N SER A 207 -3.71 -7.17 10.94
CA SER A 207 -3.12 -6.95 12.27
C SER A 207 -1.70 -7.50 12.36
N GLU A 208 -1.42 -8.66 11.75
CA GLU A 208 -0.10 -9.30 11.76
C GLU A 208 0.95 -8.64 10.84
N THR A 209 0.58 -7.68 9.98
CA THR A 209 1.54 -7.02 9.09
C THR A 209 2.59 -6.23 9.89
N LEU A 210 2.14 -5.40 10.83
CA LEU A 210 2.95 -4.53 11.69
C LEU A 210 2.33 -4.39 13.10
N PRO A 211 2.27 -5.47 13.91
CA PRO A 211 1.53 -5.51 15.18
C PRO A 211 2.28 -4.79 16.32
N ILE A 212 2.57 -3.50 16.18
CA ILE A 212 3.40 -2.74 17.12
C ILE A 212 2.70 -2.57 18.48
N ILE A 213 1.39 -2.33 18.47
CA ILE A 213 0.60 -2.21 19.68
C ILE A 213 0.28 -3.59 20.26
N GLU A 214 -0.22 -4.50 19.43
CA GLU A 214 -0.77 -5.77 19.92
C GLU A 214 0.29 -6.83 20.21
N ASN A 215 1.35 -6.87 19.42
CA ASN A 215 2.41 -7.87 19.55
C ASN A 215 3.79 -7.33 19.11
N PRO A 216 4.35 -6.36 19.85
CA PRO A 216 5.65 -5.74 19.50
C PRO A 216 6.82 -6.75 19.51
N GLN A 217 6.60 -7.98 19.94
CA GLN A 217 7.65 -9.00 20.00
C GLN A 217 7.82 -9.76 18.69
N VAL A 218 6.75 -10.02 17.93
CA VAL A 218 6.77 -10.94 16.79
C VAL A 218 6.10 -10.34 15.55
N PHE A 219 6.88 -10.11 14.49
CA PHE A 219 6.38 -9.52 13.23
C PHE A 219 6.48 -10.59 12.13
N LYS A 220 5.63 -11.61 12.24
CA LYS A 220 5.71 -12.83 11.43
C LYS A 220 5.74 -12.54 9.94
N GLN A 221 4.84 -11.69 9.45
CA GLN A 221 4.75 -11.39 8.02
C GLN A 221 5.95 -10.57 7.52
N LEU A 222 6.35 -9.52 8.27
CA LEU A 222 7.55 -8.74 7.94
C LEU A 222 8.82 -9.60 7.91
N SER A 223 8.94 -10.55 8.85
CA SER A 223 10.10 -11.44 8.94
C SER A 223 10.25 -12.40 7.77
N ASN A 224 9.21 -12.59 6.95
CA ASN A 224 9.26 -13.46 5.76
C ASN A 224 9.89 -12.77 4.54
N ILE A 225 10.07 -11.45 4.55
CA ILE A 225 10.65 -10.71 3.43
C ILE A 225 12.16 -10.95 3.40
N ASN A 226 12.65 -11.58 2.35
CA ASN A 226 14.04 -12.05 2.22
C ASN A 226 14.90 -11.27 1.20
N VAL A 227 14.44 -10.09 0.80
CA VAL A 227 15.16 -9.13 -0.04
C VAL A 227 15.52 -7.89 0.79
N PRO A 228 16.41 -7.01 0.32
CA PRO A 228 16.67 -5.74 1.00
C PRO A 228 15.40 -4.92 1.22
N ILE A 229 15.32 -4.26 2.37
CA ILE A 229 14.23 -3.35 2.74
C ILE A 229 14.79 -1.93 2.96
N LEU A 230 14.10 -0.93 2.40
CA LEU A 230 14.17 0.46 2.82
C LEU A 230 12.87 0.82 3.54
N ALA A 231 12.96 1.40 4.74
CA ALA A 231 11.83 2.02 5.39
C ALA A 231 12.05 3.53 5.54
N THR A 232 11.09 4.35 5.12
CA THR A 232 11.17 5.80 5.27
C THR A 232 10.07 6.33 6.17
N MET A 233 10.32 7.45 6.83
CA MET A 233 9.34 8.14 7.66
C MET A 233 9.53 9.65 7.58
N GLY A 234 8.45 10.43 7.59
CA GLY A 234 8.53 11.88 7.74
C GLY A 234 8.84 12.29 9.18
N SER A 235 9.65 13.32 9.41
CA SER A 235 9.91 13.80 10.78
C SER A 235 8.68 14.44 11.43
N ASN A 236 7.73 14.91 10.63
CA ASN A 236 6.48 15.54 11.06
C ASN A 236 5.28 14.59 10.86
N ASP A 237 5.54 13.31 10.58
CA ASP A 237 4.50 12.32 10.44
C ASP A 237 3.88 12.01 11.81
N ASN A 238 2.60 12.35 11.96
CA ASN A 238 1.85 12.28 13.21
C ASN A 238 1.08 10.97 13.40
N ILE A 239 1.17 10.03 12.46
CA ILE A 239 0.51 8.72 12.60
C ILE A 239 1.32 7.72 13.44
N ILE A 240 2.54 8.10 13.83
CA ILE A 240 3.50 7.22 14.50
C ILE A 240 3.23 7.19 16.00
N ILE A 241 3.40 6.01 16.59
CA ILE A 241 3.45 5.83 18.04
C ILE A 241 4.90 5.99 18.50
N GLY A 242 5.17 7.00 19.33
CA GLY A 242 6.53 7.34 19.78
C GLY A 242 7.30 8.16 18.74
N SER A 243 8.62 8.00 18.68
CA SER A 243 9.43 8.71 17.67
C SER A 243 9.61 7.91 16.38
N ALA A 244 9.71 8.61 15.24
CA ALA A 244 10.03 7.99 13.94
C ALA A 244 11.29 7.11 13.98
N LYS A 245 12.29 7.53 14.77
CA LYS A 245 13.54 6.77 14.92
C LYS A 245 13.32 5.46 15.65
N GLU A 246 12.66 5.48 16.80
CA GLU A 246 12.38 4.26 17.58
C GLU A 246 11.50 3.30 16.78
N TYR A 247 10.49 3.83 16.08
CA TYR A 247 9.61 3.06 15.22
C TYR A 247 10.39 2.32 14.11
N LEU A 248 11.24 3.04 13.36
CA LEU A 248 12.05 2.43 12.29
C LEU A 248 13.11 1.47 12.82
N GLN A 249 13.67 1.74 14.01
CA GLN A 249 14.60 0.82 14.68
C GLN A 249 13.90 -0.46 15.13
N LEU A 250 12.65 -0.37 15.61
CA LEU A 250 11.83 -1.53 15.91
C LEU A 250 11.61 -2.37 14.66
N LEU A 251 11.15 -1.76 13.55
CA LEU A 251 10.96 -2.48 12.28
C LEU A 251 12.25 -3.18 11.84
N LYS A 252 13.39 -2.49 11.89
CA LYS A 252 14.70 -3.06 11.58
C LYS A 252 15.01 -4.30 12.43
N SER A 253 14.73 -4.26 13.73
CA SER A 253 14.99 -5.38 14.62
C SER A 253 14.08 -6.59 14.37
N LYS A 254 12.91 -6.37 13.76
CA LYS A 254 11.88 -7.39 13.54
C LYS A 254 11.84 -7.94 12.12
N ALA A 255 12.40 -7.23 11.14
CA ALA A 255 12.59 -7.69 9.77
C ALA A 255 13.77 -8.69 9.65
N THR A 256 13.75 -9.76 10.43
CA THR A 256 14.89 -10.67 10.61
C THR A 256 15.22 -11.52 9.38
N GLY A 257 14.27 -11.71 8.46
CA GLY A 257 14.52 -12.46 7.21
C GLY A 257 15.17 -11.64 6.10
N CYS A 258 15.17 -10.30 6.19
CA CYS A 258 15.67 -9.47 5.11
C CYS A 258 17.20 -9.51 5.03
N THR A 259 17.75 -9.43 3.82
CA THR A 259 19.22 -9.47 3.62
C THR A 259 19.90 -8.19 4.07
N ASN A 260 19.18 -7.07 4.07
CA ASN A 260 19.63 -5.79 4.60
C ASN A 260 18.43 -4.90 4.92
N PHE A 261 18.46 -4.21 6.06
CA PHE A 261 17.44 -3.22 6.42
C PHE A 261 18.07 -1.83 6.57
N SER A 262 17.66 -0.91 5.71
CA SER A 262 18.01 0.50 5.76
C SER A 262 16.79 1.33 6.15
N TYR A 263 16.99 2.43 6.86
CA TYR A 263 15.89 3.36 7.12
C TYR A 263 16.34 4.82 7.01
N LYS A 264 15.40 5.71 6.67
CA LYS A 264 15.61 7.14 6.53
C LYS A 264 14.46 7.94 7.14
N ILE A 265 14.82 9.03 7.83
CA ILE A 265 13.85 10.01 8.30
C ILE A 265 14.01 11.24 7.41
N ILE A 266 12.93 11.65 6.74
CA ILE A 266 12.94 12.78 5.82
C ILE A 266 12.50 14.02 6.58
N ASN A 267 13.44 14.94 6.76
CA ASN A 267 13.24 16.12 7.59
C ASN A 267 12.18 17.06 6.99
N GLY A 268 11.21 17.44 7.82
CA GLY A 268 10.08 18.30 7.48
C GLY A 268 8.95 17.60 6.70
N ALA A 269 9.08 16.32 6.35
CA ALA A 269 8.01 15.59 5.67
C ALA A 269 6.90 15.19 6.65
N ASP A 270 5.66 15.35 6.20
CA ASP A 270 4.46 14.80 6.83
C ASP A 270 4.18 13.37 6.29
N HIS A 271 3.03 12.80 6.66
CA HIS A 271 2.64 11.46 6.23
C HIS A 271 2.48 11.31 4.70
N ARG A 272 2.09 12.39 4.02
CA ARG A 272 1.87 12.41 2.57
C ARG A 272 3.09 12.90 1.79
N TYR A 273 4.17 13.28 2.49
CA TYR A 273 5.37 13.87 1.92
C TYR A 273 5.08 15.11 1.06
N MET A 274 4.13 15.94 1.49
CA MET A 274 3.77 17.16 0.75
C MET A 274 5.01 18.06 0.58
N ASN A 275 5.29 18.45 -0.68
CA ASN A 275 6.50 19.22 -1.07
C ASN A 275 7.83 18.51 -0.77
N LYS A 276 7.80 17.19 -0.53
CA LYS A 276 8.95 16.35 -0.19
C LYS A 276 9.09 15.14 -1.12
N GLY A 277 8.41 15.16 -2.26
CA GLY A 277 8.46 14.10 -3.28
C GLY A 277 9.88 13.86 -3.81
N ILE A 278 10.59 14.92 -4.21
CA ILE A 278 11.99 14.84 -4.67
C ILE A 278 12.93 14.31 -3.57
N ASP A 279 12.79 14.79 -2.33
CA ASP A 279 13.61 14.33 -1.20
C ASP A 279 13.42 12.81 -0.97
N LEU A 280 12.17 12.34 -1.01
CA LEU A 280 11.85 10.92 -0.92
C LEU A 280 12.41 10.12 -2.11
N ALA A 281 12.23 10.64 -3.33
CA ALA A 281 12.67 9.97 -4.55
C ALA A 281 14.20 9.77 -4.57
N ASN A 282 14.96 10.78 -4.14
CA ASN A 282 16.42 10.70 -4.06
C ASN A 282 16.87 9.62 -3.07
N GLU A 283 16.25 9.54 -1.89
CA GLU A 283 16.57 8.49 -0.90
C GLU A 283 16.24 7.08 -1.41
N ILE A 284 15.16 6.94 -2.18
CA ILE A 284 14.79 5.68 -2.85
C ILE A 284 15.84 5.27 -3.89
N ILE A 285 16.24 6.20 -4.77
CA ILE A 285 17.23 5.92 -5.82
C ILE A 285 18.60 5.61 -5.23
N ASP A 286 19.06 6.41 -4.27
CA ASP A 286 20.33 6.18 -3.58
C ASP A 286 20.40 4.79 -2.94
N TRP A 287 19.28 4.32 -2.39
CA TRP A 287 19.18 2.98 -1.83
C TRP A 287 19.13 1.91 -2.93
N ALA A 288 18.36 2.11 -4.00
CA ALA A 288 18.23 1.18 -5.11
C ALA A 288 19.58 0.92 -5.81
N GLU A 289 20.40 1.95 -6.02
CA GLU A 289 21.75 1.80 -6.58
C GLU A 289 22.70 1.03 -5.64
N LYS A 290 22.59 1.22 -4.32
CA LYS A 290 23.40 0.50 -3.33
C LYS A 290 23.11 -1.00 -3.30
N ILE A 291 21.87 -1.41 -3.54
CA ILE A 291 21.50 -2.84 -3.56
C ILE A 291 21.79 -3.51 -4.90
N LYS A 292 21.87 -2.74 -6.00
CA LYS A 292 22.29 -3.23 -7.33
C LYS A 292 23.79 -3.52 -7.41
N SER A 293 24.59 -2.79 -6.63
CA SER A 293 26.05 -2.88 -6.58
C SER A 293 26.59 -4.05 -5.74
N LYS A 294 25.71 -4.90 -5.19
CA LYS A 294 26.03 -6.06 -4.34
C LYS A 294 25.63 -7.35 -5.03
#